data_AF-A0A9E3DST5-F1
#
_entry.id   AF-A0A9E3DST5-F1
#
_cell.length_a   1.000
_cell.length_b   1.000
_cell.length_c   1.000
_cell.angle_alpha   90.00
_cell.angle_beta   90.00
_cell.angle_gamma   90.00
#
_symmetry.space_group_name_H-M   'P 1'
#
loop_
_entity.id
_entity.type
_entity.pdbx_description
1 polymer ?
#
loop_
_entity_poly.entity_id
_entity_poly.type
_entity_poly.pdbx_seq_one_letter_code
_entity_poly.pdbx_strand_id
1 'polypeptide(L)'
;MTGAITRRDALRLTAAALLAAGCGSSRAGGVSVTGSTLESTWSDSAGTGVLQLAAGESLIARTDLGPARRHVRTIATLAHVTDAHVLDAASPARVTFLDRLGAPFQSTFRPQETLTDRVLAGAVRAIRALAPDAVIQGGDLIDNDQRNELRQALEVLRGGTVRPGSGPGGYFGVQSAANADPFYYRPELDAPRHPGLLRMAVQPFTSVGFRGPWYPVLGDHDILVAGEIVPTAETRALALGDEAVWELPPGLTLPPGMSLGSGYSPDGPLDP
;
A
#
# COMPACT_ATOMS: atom_id res chain seq x y z
N MET A 1 -30.29 64.32 -4.22
CA MET A 1 -31.22 63.49 -5.03
C MET A 1 -30.68 62.07 -5.04
N THR A 2 -31.16 61.25 -4.12
CA THR A 2 -30.79 59.85 -3.97
C THR A 2 -31.60 59.04 -4.98
N GLY A 3 -30.95 58.56 -6.04
CA GLY A 3 -31.60 57.73 -7.05
C GLY A 3 -32.07 56.41 -6.43
N ALA A 4 -33.37 56.25 -6.28
CA ALA A 4 -33.96 55.00 -5.79
C ALA A 4 -33.80 53.92 -6.87
N ILE A 5 -33.01 52.89 -6.56
CA ILE A 5 -32.84 51.70 -7.40
C ILE A 5 -34.19 50.97 -7.45
N THR A 6 -34.76 50.79 -8.63
CA THR A 6 -36.04 50.09 -8.75
C THR A 6 -35.84 48.58 -8.62
N ARG A 7 -36.90 47.84 -8.23
CA ARG A 7 -36.86 46.38 -8.07
C ARG A 7 -36.40 45.65 -9.35
N ARG A 8 -36.62 46.25 -10.54
CA ARG A 8 -36.14 45.74 -11.83
C ARG A 8 -34.65 45.98 -12.04
N ASP A 9 -34.11 47.09 -11.56
CA ASP A 9 -32.67 47.38 -11.63
C ASP A 9 -31.88 46.50 -10.66
N ALA A 10 -32.42 46.25 -9.47
CA ALA A 10 -31.86 45.30 -8.52
C ALA A 10 -31.81 43.87 -9.08
N LEU A 11 -32.87 43.43 -9.78
CA LEU A 11 -32.94 42.11 -10.45
C LEU A 11 -31.96 42.00 -11.64
N ARG A 12 -31.75 43.08 -12.40
CA ARG A 12 -30.76 43.09 -13.49
C ARG A 12 -29.32 43.07 -12.96
N LEU A 13 -29.04 43.79 -11.87
CA LEU A 13 -27.74 43.78 -11.20
C LEU A 13 -27.43 42.41 -10.56
N THR A 14 -28.43 41.74 -9.97
CA THR A 14 -28.25 40.36 -9.45
C THR A 14 -28.11 39.33 -10.57
N ALA A 15 -28.86 39.45 -11.67
CA ALA A 15 -28.68 38.57 -12.83
C ALA A 15 -27.31 38.75 -13.50
N ALA A 16 -26.81 39.99 -13.61
CA ALA A 16 -25.47 40.26 -14.12
C ALA A 16 -24.36 39.78 -13.18
N ALA A 17 -24.55 39.91 -11.86
CA ALA A 17 -23.62 39.36 -10.86
C ALA A 17 -23.60 37.82 -10.84
N LEU A 18 -24.75 37.17 -11.05
CA LEU A 18 -24.86 35.70 -11.16
C LEU A 18 -24.30 35.17 -12.50
N LEU A 19 -24.43 35.93 -13.59
CA LEU A 19 -23.81 35.57 -14.88
C LEU A 19 -22.29 35.82 -14.90
N ALA A 20 -21.79 36.81 -14.17
CA ALA A 20 -20.35 37.04 -14.00
C ALA A 20 -19.70 36.06 -13.01
N ALA A 21 -20.43 35.60 -11.98
CA ALA A 21 -20.00 34.53 -11.09
C ALA A 21 -20.06 33.13 -11.76
N GLY A 22 -20.82 32.98 -12.85
CA GLY A 22 -20.97 31.72 -13.59
C GLY A 22 -19.90 31.42 -14.63
N CYS A 23 -18.98 32.35 -14.92
CA CYS A 23 -17.92 32.17 -15.92
C CYS A 23 -16.50 32.10 -15.32
N GLY A 24 -16.41 32.00 -13.99
CA GLY A 24 -15.18 31.68 -13.28
C GLY A 24 -15.14 30.20 -12.87
N SER A 25 -15.46 29.28 -13.78
CA SER A 25 -14.99 27.91 -13.60
C SER A 25 -13.48 27.94 -13.84
N SER A 26 -12.72 28.25 -12.78
CA SER A 26 -11.47 27.55 -12.60
C SER A 26 -11.84 26.08 -12.71
N ARG A 27 -11.56 25.48 -13.87
CA ARG A 27 -11.28 24.06 -13.91
C ARG A 27 -10.22 23.89 -12.82
N ALA A 28 -10.61 23.43 -11.64
CA ALA A 28 -9.72 22.62 -10.84
C ALA A 28 -9.20 21.61 -11.86
N GLY A 29 -7.93 21.78 -12.27
CA GLY A 29 -7.31 20.86 -13.20
C GLY A 29 -7.57 19.49 -12.60
N GLY A 30 -8.36 18.68 -13.30
CA GLY A 30 -8.79 17.39 -12.77
C GLY A 30 -7.53 16.67 -12.33
N VAL A 31 -7.42 16.39 -11.03
CA VAL A 31 -6.23 15.75 -10.51
C VAL A 31 -6.13 14.40 -11.21
N SER A 32 -5.11 14.27 -12.05
CA SER A 32 -4.93 13.12 -12.92
C SER A 32 -4.33 12.01 -12.10
N VAL A 33 -4.98 10.84 -12.06
CA VAL A 33 -4.41 9.64 -11.44
C VAL A 33 -3.40 9.04 -12.41
N THR A 34 -2.27 9.70 -12.59
CA THR A 34 -1.17 9.18 -13.42
C THR A 34 -0.35 8.13 -12.70
N GLY A 35 -0.56 7.98 -11.38
CA GLY A 35 0.18 7.05 -10.53
C GLY A 35 1.53 7.58 -10.07
N SER A 36 1.83 8.86 -10.30
CA SER A 36 3.03 9.54 -9.83
C SER A 36 2.69 10.52 -8.71
N THR A 37 3.38 10.41 -7.58
CA THR A 37 3.24 11.38 -6.48
C THR A 37 3.68 12.78 -6.88
N LEU A 38 4.48 12.94 -7.94
CA LEU A 38 4.85 14.26 -8.47
C LEU A 38 3.66 15.05 -9.02
N GLU A 39 2.61 14.35 -9.45
CA GLU A 39 1.41 14.98 -10.04
C GLU A 39 0.26 15.03 -9.05
N SER A 40 0.07 13.97 -8.26
CA SER A 40 -0.99 13.87 -7.27
C SER A 40 -0.62 12.93 -6.14
N THR A 41 -0.98 13.26 -4.91
CA THR A 41 -0.79 12.37 -3.75
C THR A 41 -2.10 12.15 -3.01
N TRP A 42 -2.11 11.22 -2.05
CA TRP A 42 -3.24 11.02 -1.14
C TRP A 42 -2.90 11.61 0.22
N SER A 43 -3.80 12.40 0.79
CA SER A 43 -3.60 13.09 2.07
C SER A 43 -4.85 12.98 2.93
N ASP A 44 -4.69 12.74 4.22
CA ASP A 44 -5.75 12.92 5.23
C ASP A 44 -5.50 14.20 6.02
N SER A 45 -5.67 15.36 5.36
CA SER A 45 -5.43 16.66 5.99
C SER A 45 -6.42 16.98 7.13
N ALA A 46 -7.53 16.24 7.21
CA ALA A 46 -8.55 16.41 8.22
C ALA A 46 -8.37 15.49 9.44
N GLY A 47 -7.42 14.54 9.38
CA GLY A 47 -7.18 13.57 10.47
C GLY A 47 -8.36 12.61 10.71
N THR A 48 -9.12 12.32 9.65
CA THR A 48 -10.35 11.51 9.72
C THR A 48 -10.13 10.05 9.37
N GLY A 49 -8.92 9.66 8.95
CA GLY A 49 -8.61 8.37 8.34
C GLY A 49 -9.07 8.25 6.89
N VAL A 50 -9.72 9.28 6.32
CA VAL A 50 -10.20 9.27 4.94
C VAL A 50 -9.24 10.03 4.04
N LEU A 51 -8.49 9.27 3.24
CA LEU A 51 -7.57 9.84 2.25
C LEU A 51 -8.33 10.60 1.16
N GLN A 52 -7.87 11.81 0.87
CA GLN A 52 -8.34 12.64 -0.23
C GLN A 52 -7.22 12.91 -1.21
N LEU A 53 -7.60 13.04 -2.47
CA LEU A 53 -6.66 13.37 -3.52
C LEU A 53 -6.16 14.81 -3.34
N ALA A 54 -4.85 14.98 -3.30
CA ALA A 54 -4.16 16.24 -3.04
C ALA A 54 -3.15 16.57 -4.15
N ALA A 55 -2.61 17.78 -4.10
CA ALA A 55 -1.57 18.22 -5.03
C ALA A 55 -0.32 17.33 -4.91
N GLY A 56 0.34 17.08 -6.04
CA GLY A 56 1.56 16.30 -6.07
C GLY A 56 2.71 16.89 -5.23
N GLU A 57 3.64 16.01 -4.88
CA GLU A 57 4.83 16.31 -4.11
C GLU A 57 5.92 16.91 -4.99
N SER A 58 6.38 18.10 -4.62
CA SER A 58 7.45 18.78 -5.35
C SER A 58 8.80 18.13 -5.08
N LEU A 59 9.63 18.01 -6.12
CA LEU A 59 11.03 17.62 -5.95
C LEU A 59 11.77 18.64 -5.07
N ILE A 60 12.49 18.15 -4.07
CA ILE A 60 13.25 18.98 -3.12
C ILE A 60 14.71 18.99 -3.53
N ALA A 61 15.30 20.19 -3.65
CA ALA A 61 16.74 20.33 -3.81
C ALA A 61 17.45 19.95 -2.51
N ARG A 62 18.37 18.98 -2.57
CA ARG A 62 19.22 18.56 -1.44
C ARG A 62 20.33 19.57 -1.17
N THR A 63 19.94 20.74 -0.65
CA THR A 63 20.87 21.85 -0.38
C THR A 63 21.82 21.58 0.79
N ASP A 64 21.53 20.55 1.58
CA ASP A 64 22.42 19.98 2.58
C ASP A 64 23.66 19.31 1.95
N LEU A 65 23.57 18.83 0.72
CA LEU A 65 24.68 18.24 -0.03
C LEU A 65 25.46 19.28 -0.88
N GLY A 66 24.91 20.48 -1.08
CA GLY A 66 25.55 21.57 -1.82
C GLY A 66 24.58 22.68 -2.27
N PRO A 67 25.08 23.87 -2.64
CA PRO A 67 24.21 24.99 -2.99
C PRO A 67 23.39 24.73 -4.25
N ALA A 68 22.15 25.24 -4.28
CA ALA A 68 21.30 25.15 -5.46
C ALA A 68 21.97 25.81 -6.68
N ARG A 69 21.90 25.12 -7.82
CA ARG A 69 22.41 25.57 -9.12
C ARG A 69 21.40 25.24 -10.19
N ARG A 70 21.40 26.04 -11.26
CA ARG A 70 20.57 25.77 -12.44
C ARG A 70 20.94 24.39 -13.02
N HIS A 71 19.94 23.56 -13.23
CA HIS A 71 20.11 22.30 -13.94
C HIS A 71 20.62 22.55 -15.37
N VAL A 72 21.72 21.91 -15.74
CA VAL A 72 22.31 22.00 -17.09
C VAL A 72 22.18 20.69 -17.87
N ARG A 73 22.29 19.55 -17.18
CA ARG A 73 22.27 18.20 -17.76
C ARG A 73 22.05 17.16 -16.66
N THR A 74 21.23 16.14 -16.92
CA THR A 74 21.17 14.91 -16.10
C THR A 74 22.36 14.02 -16.44
N ILE A 75 23.12 13.60 -15.42
CA ILE A 75 24.29 12.71 -15.59
C ILE A 75 23.95 11.24 -15.34
N ALA A 76 22.96 10.97 -14.50
CA ALA A 76 22.44 9.64 -14.20
C ALA A 76 21.05 9.79 -13.56
N THR A 77 20.20 8.79 -13.78
CA THR A 77 18.91 8.60 -13.10
C THR A 77 18.96 7.26 -12.38
N LEU A 78 18.87 7.28 -11.06
CA LEU A 78 18.82 6.09 -10.23
C LEU A 78 17.43 5.99 -9.60
N ALA A 79 16.85 4.80 -9.61
CA ALA A 79 15.63 4.51 -8.86
C ALA A 79 15.95 3.63 -7.65
N HIS A 80 15.23 3.83 -6.55
CA HIS A 80 15.34 3.02 -5.35
C HIS A 80 13.95 2.48 -5.00
N VAL A 81 13.86 1.18 -4.78
CA VAL A 81 12.67 0.48 -4.26
C VAL A 81 13.11 -0.37 -3.09
N THR A 82 12.35 -0.40 -2.01
CA THR A 82 12.70 -1.12 -0.79
C THR A 82 11.43 -1.50 -0.05
N ASP A 83 11.51 -2.44 0.90
CA ASP A 83 10.42 -2.77 1.82
C ASP A 83 9.13 -3.16 1.09
N ALA A 84 9.29 -3.89 -0.01
CA ALA A 84 8.17 -4.34 -0.82
C ALA A 84 7.34 -5.39 -0.07
N HIS A 85 8.00 -6.18 0.80
CA HIS A 85 7.38 -7.23 1.60
C HIS A 85 6.40 -8.09 0.80
N VAL A 86 6.86 -8.59 -0.37
CA VAL A 86 6.09 -9.58 -1.13
C VAL A 86 5.89 -10.78 -0.23
N LEU A 87 4.63 -11.13 0.03
CA LEU A 87 4.29 -12.14 1.01
C LEU A 87 3.22 -13.09 0.52
N ASP A 88 3.29 -14.32 1.03
CA ASP A 88 2.24 -15.31 0.82
C ASP A 88 1.16 -15.15 1.89
N ALA A 89 0.08 -14.45 1.54
CA ALA A 89 -1.01 -14.17 2.45
C ALA A 89 -1.83 -15.42 2.83
N ALA A 90 -1.59 -16.55 2.14
CA ALA A 90 -2.19 -17.84 2.45
C ALA A 90 -1.22 -18.81 3.15
N SER A 91 0.01 -18.37 3.43
CA SER A 91 1.00 -19.17 4.17
C SER A 91 0.45 -19.53 5.56
N PRO A 92 0.49 -20.81 5.97
CA PRO A 92 0.11 -21.21 7.31
C PRO A 92 1.05 -20.69 8.41
N ALA A 93 2.26 -20.25 8.04
CA ALA A 93 3.22 -19.64 8.95
C ALA A 93 2.91 -18.15 9.24
N ARG A 94 1.84 -17.58 8.67
CA ARG A 94 1.40 -16.23 9.01
C ARG A 94 0.97 -16.19 10.49
N VAL A 95 1.35 -15.11 11.17
CA VAL A 95 1.07 -14.89 12.60
C VAL A 95 0.15 -13.68 12.82
N THR A 96 -0.84 -13.52 11.94
CA THR A 96 -1.75 -12.36 11.90
C THR A 96 -2.50 -12.10 13.21
N PHE A 97 -2.67 -13.15 14.03
CA PHE A 97 -3.33 -13.06 15.34
C PHE A 97 -2.54 -12.26 16.38
N LEU A 98 -1.22 -12.10 16.19
CA LEU A 98 -0.38 -11.30 17.08
C LEU A 98 -0.69 -9.81 16.98
N ASP A 99 -1.28 -9.34 15.88
CA ASP A 99 -1.60 -7.92 15.65
C ASP A 99 -2.53 -7.37 16.75
N ARG A 100 -3.37 -8.25 17.31
CA ARG A 100 -4.24 -7.98 18.46
C ARG A 100 -3.49 -7.56 19.72
N LEU A 101 -2.22 -7.91 19.85
CA LEU A 101 -1.42 -7.58 21.03
C LEU A 101 -0.88 -6.15 20.99
N GLY A 102 -1.09 -5.43 19.87
CA GLY A 102 -0.51 -4.10 19.70
C GLY A 102 1.02 -4.18 19.66
N ALA A 103 1.71 -3.10 20.06
CA ALA A 103 3.16 -3.02 19.91
C ALA A 103 3.87 -4.14 20.70
N PRO A 104 4.87 -4.82 20.11
CA PRO A 104 5.53 -4.52 18.82
C PRO A 104 4.89 -5.18 17.58
N PHE A 105 3.76 -5.87 17.71
CA PHE A 105 3.17 -6.72 16.66
C PHE A 105 2.22 -6.02 15.68
N GLN A 106 2.18 -4.67 15.68
CA GLN A 106 1.19 -3.81 14.98
C GLN A 106 1.25 -3.83 13.43
N SER A 107 1.85 -4.86 12.84
CA SER A 107 1.92 -5.05 11.38
C SER A 107 1.98 -6.53 11.00
N THR A 108 1.67 -7.43 11.93
CA THR A 108 1.59 -8.86 11.64
C THR A 108 0.36 -9.19 10.79
N PHE A 109 -0.61 -8.29 10.70
CA PHE A 109 -1.69 -8.29 9.71
C PHE A 109 -1.84 -6.91 9.06
N ARG A 110 -1.99 -6.86 7.73
CA ARG A 110 -2.28 -5.63 6.97
C ARG A 110 -3.46 -5.88 6.02
N PRO A 111 -4.51 -5.04 6.00
CA PRO A 111 -5.69 -5.23 5.13
C PRO A 111 -5.38 -5.44 3.63
N GLN A 112 -4.28 -4.86 3.15
CA GLN A 112 -3.81 -4.89 1.77
C GLN A 112 -2.74 -5.96 1.46
N GLU A 113 -2.38 -6.81 2.41
CA GLU A 113 -1.24 -7.74 2.29
C GLU A 113 -1.36 -8.75 1.14
N THR A 114 -2.60 -9.09 0.75
CA THR A 114 -2.88 -9.95 -0.40
C THR A 114 -2.53 -9.30 -1.74
N LEU A 115 -2.27 -7.99 -1.78
CA LEU A 115 -2.00 -7.23 -2.99
C LEU A 115 -0.52 -6.91 -3.20
N THR A 116 0.39 -7.38 -2.34
CA THR A 116 1.82 -7.02 -2.36
C THR A 116 2.49 -7.24 -3.72
N ASP A 117 2.23 -8.36 -4.39
CA ASP A 117 2.70 -8.61 -5.77
C ASP A 117 2.24 -7.54 -6.77
N ARG A 118 0.98 -7.11 -6.66
CA ARG A 118 0.36 -6.12 -7.55
C ARG A 118 0.86 -4.72 -7.26
N VAL A 119 1.09 -4.40 -5.98
CA VAL A 119 1.71 -3.16 -5.53
C VAL A 119 3.13 -3.07 -6.10
N LEU A 120 3.95 -4.13 -5.95
CA LEU A 120 5.29 -4.17 -6.52
C LEU A 120 5.26 -4.04 -8.05
N ALA A 121 4.32 -4.69 -8.74
CA ALA A 121 4.17 -4.55 -10.19
C ALA A 121 3.77 -3.13 -10.62
N GLY A 122 2.97 -2.44 -9.81
CA GLY A 122 2.67 -1.01 -9.96
C GLY A 122 3.92 -0.14 -9.80
N ALA A 123 4.70 -0.38 -8.75
CA ALA A 123 5.96 0.32 -8.50
C ALA A 123 6.96 0.11 -9.65
N VAL A 124 7.10 -1.13 -10.14
CA VAL A 124 7.94 -1.46 -11.31
C VAL A 124 7.50 -0.67 -12.55
N ARG A 125 6.19 -0.54 -12.79
CA ARG A 125 5.66 0.24 -13.92
C ARG A 125 5.99 1.72 -13.79
N ALA A 126 5.81 2.30 -12.60
CA ALA A 126 6.14 3.69 -12.32
C ALA A 126 7.65 3.96 -12.48
N ILE A 127 8.50 3.11 -11.90
CA ILE A 127 9.95 3.20 -12.04
C ILE A 127 10.36 3.09 -13.51
N ARG A 128 9.79 2.13 -14.25
CA ARG A 128 10.09 1.94 -15.68
C ARG A 128 9.74 3.17 -16.52
N ALA A 129 8.70 3.91 -16.16
CA ALA A 129 8.31 5.14 -16.88
C ALA A 129 9.36 6.26 -16.75
N LEU A 130 10.17 6.25 -15.68
CA LEU A 130 11.27 7.19 -15.47
C LEU A 130 12.54 6.84 -16.26
N ALA A 131 12.59 5.64 -16.87
CA ALA A 131 13.74 5.13 -17.60
C ALA A 131 15.10 5.31 -16.85
N PRO A 132 15.22 4.82 -15.60
CA PRO A 132 16.45 4.94 -14.85
C PRO A 132 17.59 4.15 -15.50
N ASP A 133 18.82 4.62 -15.29
CA ASP A 133 20.04 3.92 -15.73
C ASP A 133 20.28 2.64 -14.89
N ALA A 134 19.83 2.65 -13.63
CA ALA A 134 19.87 1.52 -12.72
C ALA A 134 18.79 1.60 -11.64
N VAL A 135 18.38 0.45 -11.12
CA VAL A 135 17.49 0.34 -9.95
C VAL A 135 18.24 -0.29 -8.79
N ILE A 136 18.08 0.25 -7.60
CA ILE A 136 18.53 -0.36 -6.35
C ILE A 136 17.29 -0.97 -5.70
N GLN A 137 17.33 -2.26 -5.39
CA GLN A 137 16.38 -2.89 -4.47
C GLN A 137 17.04 -2.90 -3.08
N GLY A 138 16.47 -2.15 -2.13
CA GLY A 138 17.14 -1.70 -0.90
C GLY A 138 17.13 -2.66 0.29
N GLY A 139 16.54 -3.84 0.14
CA GLY A 139 16.21 -4.72 1.26
C GLY A 139 14.72 -5.06 1.27
N ASP A 140 14.37 -6.07 2.05
CA ASP A 140 13.02 -6.48 2.39
C ASP A 140 12.10 -6.60 1.17
N LEU A 141 12.61 -7.33 0.18
CA LEU A 141 11.87 -7.63 -1.03
C LEU A 141 10.72 -8.59 -0.72
N ILE A 142 10.98 -9.59 0.13
CA ILE A 142 10.01 -10.57 0.62
C ILE A 142 9.78 -10.40 2.12
N ASP A 143 8.89 -11.19 2.72
CA ASP A 143 8.43 -11.00 4.10
C ASP A 143 8.90 -12.11 5.07
N ASN A 144 9.09 -13.36 4.61
CA ASN A 144 9.25 -14.53 5.51
C ASN A 144 10.35 -15.55 5.12
N ASP A 145 11.42 -15.17 4.42
CA ASP A 145 12.42 -16.13 3.85
C ASP A 145 11.75 -17.33 3.14
N GLN A 146 10.71 -17.05 2.37
CA GLN A 146 9.93 -18.06 1.66
C GLN A 146 10.29 -18.11 0.17
N ARG A 147 10.48 -19.33 -0.34
CA ARG A 147 10.85 -19.55 -1.75
C ARG A 147 9.77 -19.09 -2.73
N ASN A 148 8.51 -19.30 -2.38
CA ASN A 148 7.32 -18.85 -3.12
C ASN A 148 7.28 -17.31 -3.21
N GLU A 149 7.49 -16.61 -2.09
CA GLU A 149 7.57 -15.15 -2.05
C GLU A 149 8.73 -14.64 -2.93
N LEU A 150 9.93 -15.22 -2.78
CA LEU A 150 11.09 -14.81 -3.59
C LEU A 150 10.86 -15.04 -5.08
N ARG A 151 10.28 -16.18 -5.44
CA ARG A 151 9.93 -16.49 -6.83
C ARG A 151 8.97 -15.44 -7.39
N GLN A 152 7.90 -15.11 -6.66
CA GLN A 152 6.91 -14.13 -7.08
C GLN A 152 7.52 -12.74 -7.26
N ALA A 153 8.29 -12.27 -6.28
CA ALA A 153 8.99 -10.99 -6.36
C ALA A 153 9.94 -10.95 -7.57
N LEU A 154 10.73 -12.00 -7.80
CA LEU A 154 11.62 -12.08 -8.97
C LEU A 154 10.86 -12.14 -10.30
N GLU A 155 9.71 -12.81 -10.36
CA GLU A 155 8.81 -12.78 -11.54
C GLU A 155 8.30 -11.36 -11.80
N VAL A 156 8.00 -10.58 -10.75
CA VAL A 156 7.61 -9.18 -10.87
C VAL A 156 8.78 -8.33 -11.38
N LEU A 157 9.96 -8.43 -10.76
CA LEU A 157 11.12 -7.58 -11.08
C LEU A 157 11.75 -7.90 -12.44
N ARG A 158 11.82 -9.18 -12.82
CA ARG A 158 12.36 -9.63 -14.13
C ARG A 158 11.35 -9.48 -15.26
N GLY A 159 10.06 -9.42 -14.92
CA GLY A 159 8.96 -9.45 -15.88
C GLY A 159 8.60 -10.87 -16.30
N GLY A 160 7.37 -11.02 -16.80
CA GLY A 160 6.79 -12.32 -17.14
C GLY A 160 5.50 -12.61 -16.38
N THR A 161 5.11 -13.89 -16.33
CA THR A 161 3.90 -14.32 -15.61
C THR A 161 4.20 -14.51 -14.13
N VAL A 162 3.56 -13.70 -13.30
CA VAL A 162 3.59 -13.78 -11.84
C VAL A 162 2.44 -14.67 -11.37
N ARG A 163 2.69 -15.54 -10.39
CA ARG A 163 1.68 -16.44 -9.80
C ARG A 163 1.58 -16.23 -8.28
N PRO A 164 0.72 -15.31 -7.82
CA PRO A 164 0.55 -15.01 -6.39
C PRO A 164 -0.06 -16.15 -5.58
N GLY A 165 -1.04 -16.87 -6.14
CA GLY A 165 -1.72 -17.94 -5.42
C GLY A 165 -0.78 -19.11 -5.05
N SER A 166 -0.80 -19.49 -3.78
CA SER A 166 -0.06 -20.63 -3.19
C SER A 166 -0.98 -21.78 -2.75
N GLY A 167 -2.26 -21.51 -2.46
CA GLY A 167 -3.23 -22.49 -1.97
C GLY A 167 -4.06 -23.20 -3.06
N PRO A 168 -4.63 -24.38 -2.76
CA PRO A 168 -5.53 -25.08 -3.67
C PRO A 168 -6.88 -24.35 -3.77
N GLY A 169 -7.24 -23.88 -4.96
CA GLY A 169 -8.61 -23.41 -5.25
C GLY A 169 -8.87 -21.92 -4.99
N GLY A 170 -7.86 -21.12 -4.63
CA GLY A 170 -8.00 -19.66 -4.49
C GLY A 170 -7.28 -19.12 -3.25
N TYR A 171 -7.74 -17.97 -2.77
CA TYR A 171 -7.27 -17.41 -1.52
C TYR A 171 -7.77 -18.24 -0.34
N PHE A 172 -6.86 -18.57 0.58
CA PHE A 172 -7.14 -19.16 1.88
C PHE A 172 -6.48 -18.27 2.93
N GLY A 173 -7.21 -17.88 3.98
CA GLY A 173 -6.65 -17.01 5.02
C GLY A 173 -7.70 -16.21 5.76
N VAL A 174 -7.23 -15.39 6.71
CA VAL A 174 -8.05 -14.67 7.68
C VAL A 174 -9.01 -13.65 7.07
N GLN A 175 -8.74 -13.15 5.86
CA GLN A 175 -9.61 -12.19 5.17
C GLN A 175 -10.82 -12.86 4.47
N SER A 176 -10.93 -14.20 4.52
CA SER A 176 -12.04 -14.92 3.92
C SER A 176 -13.39 -14.49 4.52
N ALA A 177 -14.41 -14.35 3.68
CA ALA A 177 -15.78 -14.08 4.13
C ALA A 177 -16.35 -15.17 5.05
N ALA A 178 -15.79 -16.39 5.00
CA ALA A 178 -16.15 -17.48 5.90
C ALA A 178 -15.56 -17.34 7.30
N ASN A 179 -14.56 -16.47 7.48
CA ASN A 179 -14.01 -16.17 8.79
C ASN A 179 -14.99 -15.28 9.58
N ALA A 180 -15.47 -15.79 10.71
CA ALA A 180 -16.43 -15.10 11.57
C ALA A 180 -15.77 -14.01 12.43
N ASP A 181 -14.45 -14.01 12.51
CA ASP A 181 -13.68 -13.09 13.33
C ASP A 181 -13.71 -11.65 12.80
N PRO A 182 -14.31 -10.68 13.52
CA PRO A 182 -14.47 -9.32 13.05
C PRO A 182 -13.18 -8.48 13.14
N PHE A 183 -12.10 -9.02 13.71
CA PHE A 183 -10.82 -8.31 13.78
C PHE A 183 -10.18 -8.15 12.41
N TYR A 184 -10.35 -9.13 11.53
CA TYR A 184 -9.75 -9.11 10.21
C TYR A 184 -10.67 -8.42 9.22
N TYR A 185 -10.12 -7.46 8.47
CA TYR A 185 -10.82 -6.84 7.36
C TYR A 185 -11.08 -7.88 6.24
N ARG A 186 -12.36 -8.11 5.93
CA ARG A 186 -12.82 -9.02 4.87
C ARG A 186 -13.41 -8.19 3.73
N PRO A 187 -12.70 -8.04 2.60
CA PRO A 187 -13.12 -7.14 1.51
C PRO A 187 -14.46 -7.52 0.87
N GLU A 188 -14.89 -8.78 0.98
CA GLU A 188 -16.24 -9.21 0.58
C GLU A 188 -17.38 -8.64 1.46
N LEU A 189 -17.12 -8.36 2.74
CA LEU A 189 -18.15 -8.04 3.74
C LEU A 189 -18.00 -6.65 4.36
N ASP A 190 -16.78 -6.24 4.69
CA ASP A 190 -16.48 -5.06 5.50
C ASP A 190 -16.19 -3.84 4.61
N ALA A 191 -16.54 -2.64 5.08
CA ALA A 191 -16.29 -1.41 4.34
C ALA A 191 -14.81 -0.97 4.45
N PRO A 192 -14.18 -0.43 3.38
CA PRO A 192 -14.72 -0.31 2.02
C PRO A 192 -14.86 -1.69 1.37
N ARG A 193 -16.01 -1.99 0.77
CA ARG A 193 -16.27 -3.32 0.19
C ARG A 193 -15.64 -3.43 -1.19
N HIS A 194 -14.85 -4.48 -1.39
CA HIS A 194 -14.27 -4.87 -2.67
C HIS A 194 -14.54 -6.37 -2.96
N PRO A 195 -15.80 -6.75 -3.27
CA PRO A 195 -16.14 -8.14 -3.54
C PRO A 195 -15.33 -8.74 -4.69
N GLY A 196 -14.74 -9.91 -4.47
CA GLY A 196 -13.89 -10.60 -5.45
C GLY A 196 -12.44 -10.12 -5.46
N LEU A 197 -12.05 -9.18 -4.60
CA LEU A 197 -10.67 -8.69 -4.49
C LEU A 197 -9.71 -9.84 -4.23
N LEU A 198 -9.98 -10.68 -3.23
CA LEU A 198 -9.10 -11.80 -2.85
C LEU A 198 -8.96 -12.81 -3.98
N ARG A 199 -10.08 -13.15 -4.65
CA ARG A 199 -10.06 -14.02 -5.82
C ARG A 199 -9.18 -13.44 -6.93
N MET A 200 -9.25 -12.14 -7.18
CA MET A 200 -8.44 -11.45 -8.18
C MET A 200 -6.98 -11.29 -7.77
N ALA A 201 -6.70 -11.10 -6.49
CA ALA A 201 -5.37 -10.92 -5.93
C ALA A 201 -4.50 -12.15 -6.19
N VAL A 202 -5.07 -13.35 -6.00
CA VAL A 202 -4.36 -14.62 -6.21
C VAL A 202 -4.27 -15.08 -7.67
N GLN A 203 -4.92 -14.38 -8.61
CA GLN A 203 -4.85 -14.75 -10.02
C GLN A 203 -3.48 -14.42 -10.65
N PRO A 204 -2.97 -15.28 -11.53
CA PRO A 204 -1.80 -14.96 -12.34
C PRO A 204 -1.97 -13.66 -13.14
N PHE A 205 -0.89 -12.92 -13.29
CA PHE A 205 -0.85 -11.69 -14.08
C PHE A 205 0.51 -11.51 -14.74
N THR A 206 0.63 -10.54 -15.66
CA THR A 206 1.89 -10.24 -16.35
C THR A 206 2.53 -9.00 -15.76
N SER A 207 3.77 -9.11 -15.30
CA SER A 207 4.62 -7.96 -14.95
C SER A 207 5.47 -7.51 -16.15
N VAL A 208 5.70 -6.20 -16.23
CA VAL A 208 6.56 -5.60 -17.25
C VAL A 208 8.05 -5.74 -16.95
N GLY A 209 8.41 -6.02 -15.70
CA GLY A 209 9.80 -6.05 -15.22
C GLY A 209 10.51 -4.70 -15.28
N PHE A 210 11.67 -4.63 -14.63
CA PHE A 210 12.60 -3.52 -14.81
C PHE A 210 13.23 -3.57 -16.21
N ARG A 211 13.57 -2.39 -16.73
CA ARG A 211 14.38 -2.25 -17.93
C ARG A 211 15.80 -1.88 -17.49
N GLY A 212 16.77 -2.76 -17.74
CA GLY A 212 18.17 -2.52 -17.38
C GLY A 212 18.59 -3.20 -16.08
N PRO A 213 19.79 -2.87 -15.55
CA PRO A 213 20.33 -3.50 -14.37
C PRO A 213 19.57 -3.09 -13.11
N TRP A 214 19.38 -4.05 -12.22
CA TRP A 214 18.94 -3.79 -10.85
C TRP A 214 19.86 -4.51 -9.87
N TYR A 215 20.08 -3.90 -8.70
CA TYR A 215 21.04 -4.36 -7.71
C TYR A 215 20.31 -4.61 -6.38
N PRO A 216 20.19 -5.88 -5.95
CA PRO A 216 19.60 -6.21 -4.65
C PRO A 216 20.56 -5.92 -3.49
N VAL A 217 19.96 -5.48 -2.39
CA VAL A 217 20.50 -5.50 -1.05
C VAL A 217 19.57 -6.42 -0.24
N LEU A 218 20.14 -7.25 0.63
CA LEU A 218 19.35 -8.10 1.51
C LEU A 218 18.95 -7.29 2.73
N GLY A 219 17.65 -7.31 3.04
CA GLY A 219 17.12 -6.92 4.35
C GLY A 219 16.96 -8.14 5.25
N ASP A 220 16.45 -7.92 6.46
CA ASP A 220 16.25 -8.98 7.45
C ASP A 220 15.06 -9.87 7.07
N HIS A 221 13.96 -9.33 6.53
CA HIS A 221 12.83 -10.12 6.04
C HIS A 221 13.18 -11.03 4.86
N ASP A 222 14.25 -10.71 4.12
CA ASP A 222 14.74 -11.56 3.03
C ASP A 222 15.41 -12.86 3.53
N ILE A 223 15.79 -12.94 4.81
CA ILE A 223 16.55 -14.05 5.40
C ILE A 223 16.01 -14.55 6.75
N LEU A 224 15.00 -13.91 7.31
CA LEU A 224 14.34 -14.26 8.57
C LEU A 224 12.84 -14.48 8.37
N VAL A 225 12.23 -15.27 9.24
CA VAL A 225 10.78 -15.44 9.32
C VAL A 225 10.18 -14.17 9.91
N ALA A 226 9.32 -13.51 9.14
CA ALA A 226 8.72 -12.21 9.45
C ALA A 226 9.74 -11.12 9.85
N GLY A 227 11.00 -11.22 9.38
CA GLY A 227 12.08 -10.29 9.76
C GLY A 227 12.65 -10.50 11.16
N GLU A 228 12.15 -11.46 11.94
CA GLU A 228 12.40 -11.50 13.39
C GLU A 228 13.14 -12.77 13.84
N ILE A 229 12.83 -13.92 13.23
CA ILE A 229 13.27 -15.21 13.74
C ILE A 229 14.08 -15.96 12.69
N VAL A 230 15.23 -16.52 13.11
CA VAL A 230 16.04 -17.40 12.27
C VAL A 230 15.19 -18.62 11.86
N PRO A 231 15.11 -18.95 10.56
CA PRO A 231 14.38 -20.13 10.10
C PRO A 231 14.85 -21.41 10.79
N THR A 232 13.91 -22.19 11.32
CA THR A 232 14.16 -23.48 11.97
C THR A 232 13.41 -24.60 11.24
N ALA A 233 13.61 -25.85 11.68
CA ALA A 233 12.83 -26.97 11.17
C ALA A 233 11.34 -26.80 11.47
N GLU A 234 11.01 -26.23 12.63
CA GLU A 234 9.66 -25.98 13.10
C GLU A 234 8.97 -24.88 12.28
N THR A 235 9.63 -23.73 12.06
CA THR A 235 9.03 -22.65 11.26
C THR A 235 8.84 -23.07 9.80
N ARG A 236 9.76 -23.88 9.25
CA ARG A 236 9.59 -24.50 7.93
C ARG A 236 8.42 -25.49 7.90
N ALA A 237 8.27 -26.31 8.94
CA ALA A 237 7.16 -27.27 9.01
C ALA A 237 5.81 -26.56 9.04
N LEU A 238 5.70 -25.45 9.80
CA LEU A 238 4.51 -24.60 9.80
C LEU A 238 4.23 -24.01 8.41
N ALA A 239 5.25 -23.47 7.73
CA ALA A 239 5.08 -22.88 6.40
C ALA A 239 4.65 -23.88 5.31
N LEU A 240 4.97 -25.16 5.47
CA LEU A 240 4.63 -26.24 4.54
C LEU A 240 3.39 -27.04 4.95
N GLY A 241 2.84 -26.76 6.13
CA GLY A 241 1.69 -27.47 6.68
C GLY A 241 0.38 -27.14 5.96
N ASP A 242 -0.68 -27.85 6.33
CA ASP A 242 -2.05 -27.66 5.87
C ASP A 242 -2.96 -27.03 6.94
N GLU A 243 -2.39 -26.70 8.12
CA GLU A 243 -3.07 -26.04 9.23
C GLU A 243 -2.47 -24.67 9.51
N ALA A 244 -3.33 -23.65 9.67
CA ALA A 244 -2.94 -22.29 10.01
C ALA A 244 -3.51 -21.90 11.38
N VAL A 245 -2.75 -21.10 12.13
CA VAL A 245 -3.19 -20.54 13.42
C VAL A 245 -3.68 -19.12 13.21
N TRP A 246 -4.96 -18.87 13.47
CA TRP A 246 -5.58 -17.54 13.28
C TRP A 246 -6.03 -16.88 14.58
N GLU A 247 -5.93 -17.61 15.69
CA GLU A 247 -6.35 -17.19 17.02
C GLU A 247 -5.20 -17.30 18.00
N LEU A 248 -5.23 -16.47 19.04
CA LEU A 248 -4.31 -16.62 20.17
C LEU A 248 -4.59 -17.94 20.91
N PRO A 249 -3.57 -18.68 21.34
CA PRO A 249 -3.76 -19.88 22.13
C PRO A 249 -4.60 -19.62 23.39
N PRO A 250 -5.60 -20.45 23.70
CA PRO A 250 -6.35 -20.34 24.95
C PRO A 250 -5.41 -20.37 26.17
N GLY A 251 -5.54 -19.40 27.06
CA GLY A 251 -4.71 -19.33 28.27
C GLY A 251 -3.29 -18.77 28.07
N LEU A 252 -3.01 -18.13 26.93
CA LEU A 252 -1.75 -17.42 26.72
C LEU A 252 -1.49 -16.43 27.86
N THR A 253 -0.38 -16.61 28.57
CA THR A 253 0.10 -15.65 29.56
C THR A 253 1.00 -14.64 28.85
N LEU A 254 0.59 -13.38 28.83
CA LEU A 254 1.40 -12.31 28.24
C LEU A 254 2.53 -11.91 29.20
N PRO A 255 3.73 -11.57 28.69
CA PRO A 255 4.78 -10.99 29.50
C PRO A 255 4.31 -9.70 30.20
N PRO A 256 4.88 -9.34 31.37
CA PRO A 256 4.59 -8.08 32.03
C PRO A 256 4.78 -6.88 31.09
N GLY A 257 3.77 -6.02 30.98
CA GLY A 257 3.78 -4.83 30.11
C GLY A 257 3.12 -5.02 28.74
N MET A 258 2.70 -6.24 28.40
CA MET A 258 1.94 -6.52 27.18
C MET A 258 0.46 -6.73 27.52
N SER A 259 -0.41 -5.97 26.87
CA SER A 259 -1.87 -6.11 26.99
C SER A 259 -2.45 -6.54 25.65
N LEU A 260 -3.54 -7.30 25.66
CA LEU A 260 -4.38 -7.40 24.48
C LEU A 260 -4.82 -5.98 24.12
N GLY A 261 -4.32 -5.46 23.00
CA GLY A 261 -4.88 -4.26 22.43
C GLY A 261 -6.36 -4.54 22.15
N SER A 262 -7.25 -3.67 22.60
CA SER A 262 -8.53 -3.54 21.91
C SER A 262 -8.16 -3.23 20.47
N GLY A 263 -8.45 -4.14 19.53
CA GLY A 263 -8.02 -4.04 18.13
C GLY A 263 -8.32 -2.66 17.59
N TYR A 264 -7.30 -1.83 17.47
CA TYR A 264 -7.34 -0.55 16.78
C TYR A 264 -6.49 -0.77 15.54
N SER A 265 -7.16 -0.86 14.39
CA SER A 265 -6.46 -0.60 13.13
C SER A 265 -5.92 0.82 13.23
N PRO A 266 -4.60 1.06 13.09
CA PRO A 266 -4.06 2.43 13.06
C PRO A 266 -4.64 3.27 11.91
N ASP A 267 -5.33 2.64 10.95
CA ASP A 267 -5.85 3.26 9.73
C ASP A 267 -7.39 3.27 9.62
N GLY A 268 -8.13 3.06 10.72
CA GLY A 268 -9.60 3.09 10.73
C GLY A 268 -10.15 4.18 11.66
N PRO A 269 -11.24 4.89 11.28
CA PRO A 269 -11.78 5.96 12.11
C PRO A 269 -12.35 5.43 13.42
N LEU A 270 -12.26 6.26 14.46
CA LEU A 270 -13.07 6.13 15.66
C LEU A 270 -14.52 6.49 15.32
N ASP A 271 -15.46 5.60 15.65
CA ASP A 271 -16.92 5.84 15.63
C ASP A 271 -17.34 6.93 16.64
N PRO A 272 -18.54 7.54 16.53
CA PRO A 272 -19.73 7.09 15.79
C PRO A 272 -20.22 8.00 14.63
#